data_AF-W7BA64-F1
#
_entry.id   AF-W7BA64-F1
#
_cell.length_a   1.000
_cell.length_b   1.000
_cell.length_c   1.000
_cell.angle_alpha   90.00
_cell.angle_beta   90.00
_cell.angle_gamma   90.00
#
_symmetry.space_group_name_H-M   'P 1'
#
loop_
_entity.id
_entity.type
_entity.pdbx_description
1 polymer ?
#
loop_
_entity_poly.entity_id
_entity_poly.type
_entity_poly.pdbx_seq_one_letter_code
_entity_poly.pdbx_strand_id
1 'polypeptide(L)'
;MQALGAIYLLYIAISHIVKHAKGKENADKTKQKSGSGFWMTVLKVEVADIAFAIDSMLAAVALAITLPRTGWGEIGGIDTGQFIVMFLGGLVGLIIIRFAATQFVKLLKNYPSLETAAFLIVGWVGVKLVIYTLSHESLAIIPHAFPESKLWKFIFWGVMILIIVWGWLISVRQKKKQNQS
;
A
#
# COMPACT_ATOMS: atom_id res chain seq x y z
N MET A 1 9.70 15.10 4.37
CA MET A 1 9.35 13.70 4.06
C MET A 1 8.34 13.55 2.92
N GLN A 2 7.28 14.36 2.86
CA GLN A 2 6.23 14.24 1.83
C GLN A 2 6.73 14.42 0.38
N ALA A 3 7.74 15.27 0.15
CA ALA A 3 8.26 15.55 -1.21
C ALA A 3 8.97 14.34 -1.83
N LEU A 4 9.79 13.65 -1.04
CA LEU A 4 10.46 12.42 -1.47
C LEU A 4 9.44 11.31 -1.76
N GLY A 5 8.41 11.19 -0.93
CA GLY A 5 7.30 10.28 -1.18
C GLY A 5 6.57 10.61 -2.48
N ALA A 6 6.24 11.88 -2.70
CA ALA A 6 5.55 12.33 -3.91
C ALA A 6 6.33 12.02 -5.20
N ILE A 7 7.64 12.32 -5.20
CA ILE A 7 8.53 12.03 -6.34
C ILE A 7 8.58 10.53 -6.61
N TYR A 8 8.74 9.72 -5.56
CA TYR A 8 8.81 8.27 -5.70
C TYR A 8 7.51 7.67 -6.28
N LEU A 9 6.35 8.06 -5.75
CA LEU A 9 5.05 7.56 -6.23
C LEU A 9 4.76 7.95 -7.69
N LEU A 10 5.09 9.18 -8.07
CA LEU A 10 4.93 9.62 -9.46
C LEU A 10 5.89 8.87 -10.40
N TYR A 11 7.16 8.70 -9.99
CA TYR A 11 8.14 7.96 -10.78
C TYR A 11 7.68 6.54 -11.09
N ILE A 12 7.23 5.78 -10.07
CA ILE A 12 6.80 4.39 -10.28
C ILE A 12 5.54 4.30 -11.13
N ALA A 13 4.58 5.22 -10.95
CA ALA A 13 3.34 5.23 -11.73
C ALA A 13 3.62 5.55 -13.21
N ILE A 14 4.39 6.60 -13.48
CA ILE A 14 4.73 7.01 -14.86
C ILE A 14 5.57 5.92 -15.54
N SER A 15 6.56 5.37 -14.84
CA SER A 15 7.42 4.29 -15.36
C SER A 15 6.61 3.07 -15.77
N HIS A 16 5.60 2.69 -14.97
CA HIS A 16 4.71 1.57 -15.30
C HIS A 16 3.86 1.86 -16.54
N ILE A 17 3.15 2.98 -16.56
CA ILE A 17 2.25 3.35 -17.67
C ILE A 17 3.01 3.44 -19.00
N VAL A 18 4.20 4.04 -19.00
CA VAL A 18 5.04 4.17 -20.21
C VAL A 18 5.56 2.81 -20.69
N LYS A 19 5.96 1.90 -19.77
CA LYS A 19 6.37 0.54 -20.13
C LYS A 19 5.22 -0.26 -20.72
N HIS A 20 4.04 -0.14 -20.14
CA HIS A 20 2.82 -0.81 -20.60
C HIS A 20 2.36 -0.28 -21.97
N ALA A 21 2.44 1.03 -22.21
CA ALA A 21 2.06 1.66 -23.48
C ALA A 21 3.00 1.33 -24.65
N LYS A 22 4.29 1.06 -24.39
CA LYS A 22 5.29 0.72 -25.43
C LYS A 22 5.24 -0.74 -25.88
N GLY A 23 4.22 -1.53 -25.48
CA GLY A 23 4.05 -2.93 -25.92
C GLY A 23 5.18 -3.86 -25.49
N LYS A 24 6.09 -3.41 -24.62
CA LYS A 24 7.14 -4.26 -24.04
C LYS A 24 6.57 -4.96 -22.80
N GLU A 25 5.63 -5.87 -23.03
CA GLU A 25 5.04 -6.74 -21.99
C GLU A 25 6.07 -7.73 -21.39
N ASN A 26 7.35 -7.65 -21.76
CA ASN A 26 8.40 -8.53 -21.27
C ASN A 26 9.71 -7.77 -20.98
N ALA A 27 9.67 -6.73 -20.15
CA ALA A 27 10.89 -6.03 -19.70
C ALA A 27 11.13 -6.08 -18.18
N ASP A 28 10.35 -6.86 -17.43
CA ASP A 28 10.70 -7.18 -16.03
C ASP A 28 11.69 -8.36 -15.90
N LYS A 29 12.21 -8.85 -17.04
CA LYS A 29 13.38 -9.73 -17.09
C LYS A 29 14.71 -8.97 -17.27
N THR A 30 14.78 -7.69 -16.90
CA THR A 30 16.06 -6.98 -16.96
C THR A 30 16.91 -7.33 -15.74
N LYS A 31 17.70 -8.40 -15.91
CA LYS A 31 18.83 -8.89 -15.08
C LYS A 31 18.47 -9.66 -13.80
N GLN A 32 17.79 -10.79 -13.98
CA GLN A 32 18.03 -11.94 -13.10
C GLN A 32 19.41 -12.52 -13.42
N LYS A 33 20.47 -11.99 -12.79
CA LYS A 33 21.68 -12.80 -12.59
C LYS A 33 21.28 -13.92 -11.62
N SER A 34 21.25 -15.13 -12.15
CA SER A 34 20.99 -16.39 -11.47
C SER A 34 21.71 -16.46 -10.12
N GLY A 35 20.96 -16.72 -9.03
CA GLY A 35 21.51 -17.07 -7.71
C GLY A 35 21.15 -16.10 -6.58
N SER A 36 21.32 -14.77 -6.76
CA SER A 36 21.13 -13.79 -5.67
C SER A 36 19.71 -13.24 -5.53
N GLY A 37 18.85 -13.46 -6.54
CA GLY A 37 17.49 -12.91 -6.58
C GLY A 37 16.51 -13.49 -5.57
N PHE A 38 16.65 -14.75 -5.18
CA PHE A 38 15.74 -15.39 -4.21
C PHE A 38 15.98 -14.86 -2.80
N TRP A 39 17.23 -14.94 -2.31
CA TRP A 39 17.59 -14.43 -0.99
C TRP A 39 17.36 -12.91 -0.86
N MET A 40 17.64 -12.15 -1.91
CA MET A 40 17.35 -10.70 -1.90
C MET A 40 15.85 -10.42 -1.90
N THR A 41 15.04 -11.25 -2.56
CA THR A 41 13.57 -11.14 -2.50
C THR A 41 13.03 -11.50 -1.13
N VAL A 42 13.51 -12.60 -0.53
CA VAL A 42 13.14 -13.01 0.83
C VAL A 42 13.51 -11.92 1.84
N LEU A 43 14.72 -11.36 1.75
CA LEU A 43 15.15 -10.26 2.61
C LEU A 43 14.24 -9.02 2.48
N LYS A 44 13.87 -8.64 1.25
CA LYS A 44 12.95 -7.49 1.03
C LYS A 44 11.56 -7.73 1.63
N VAL A 45 11.04 -8.95 1.50
CA VAL A 45 9.74 -9.33 2.09
C VAL A 45 9.85 -9.32 3.60
N GLU A 46 10.92 -9.90 4.17
CA GLU A 46 11.13 -9.96 5.63
C GLU A 46 11.26 -8.57 6.26
N VAL A 47 11.99 -7.66 5.62
CA VAL A 47 12.12 -6.27 6.11
C VAL A 47 10.76 -5.55 6.11
N ALA A 48 9.94 -5.76 5.08
CA ALA A 48 8.59 -5.19 5.03
C ALA A 48 7.68 -5.80 6.11
N ASP A 49 7.78 -7.12 6.33
CA ASP A 49 7.02 -7.85 7.36
C ASP A 49 7.41 -7.38 8.77
N ILE A 50 8.71 -7.13 9.05
CA ILE A 50 9.18 -6.55 10.32
C ILE A 50 8.62 -5.14 10.51
N ALA A 51 8.68 -4.29 9.48
CA ALA A 51 8.14 -2.93 9.57
C ALA A 51 6.64 -2.92 9.90
N PHE A 52 5.89 -3.87 9.33
CA PHE A 52 4.46 -4.01 9.61
C PHE A 52 4.17 -4.62 10.99
N ALA A 53 4.98 -5.58 11.43
CA ALA A 53 4.86 -6.18 12.76
C ALA A 53 5.08 -5.14 13.87
N ILE A 54 6.02 -4.21 13.68
CA ILE A 54 6.27 -3.10 14.63
C ILE A 54 5.04 -2.18 14.71
N ASP A 55 4.47 -1.77 13.58
CA ASP A 55 3.29 -0.91 13.56
C ASP A 55 2.08 -1.59 14.23
N SER A 56 1.84 -2.86 13.89
CA SER A 56 0.76 -3.67 14.48
C SER A 56 0.96 -3.88 15.99
N MET A 57 2.20 -4.10 16.43
CA MET A 57 2.53 -4.22 17.85
C MET A 57 2.31 -2.89 18.56
N LEU A 58 2.75 -1.76 18.01
CA LEU A 58 2.54 -0.43 18.61
C LEU A 58 1.05 -0.07 18.68
N ALA A 59 0.26 -0.40 17.67
CA ALA A 59 -1.20 -0.25 17.71
C ALA A 59 -1.82 -1.12 18.81
N ALA A 60 -1.36 -2.36 18.96
CA ALA A 60 -1.81 -3.26 20.01
C ALA A 60 -1.36 -2.82 21.41
N VAL A 61 -0.16 -2.23 21.55
CA VAL A 61 0.30 -1.55 22.78
C VAL A 61 -0.67 -0.42 23.13
N ALA A 62 -0.97 0.44 22.16
CA ALA A 62 -1.88 1.57 22.36
C ALA A 62 -3.29 1.12 22.81
N LEU A 63 -3.76 -0.04 22.34
CA LEU A 63 -4.96 -0.66 22.87
C LEU A 63 -4.74 -1.24 24.27
N ALA A 64 -3.70 -2.07 24.45
CA ALA A 64 -3.41 -2.77 25.70
C ALA A 64 -3.31 -1.82 26.91
N ILE A 65 -2.70 -0.65 26.76
CA ILE A 65 -2.60 0.34 27.85
C ILE A 65 -3.97 0.93 28.27
N THR A 66 -4.98 0.85 27.41
CA THR A 66 -6.35 1.31 27.72
C THR A 66 -7.21 0.22 28.37
N LEU A 67 -6.75 -1.03 28.35
CA LEU A 67 -7.50 -2.14 28.96
C LEU A 67 -7.31 -2.15 30.49
N PRO A 68 -8.39 -2.42 31.25
CA PRO A 68 -8.28 -2.65 32.69
C PRO A 68 -7.43 -3.89 32.96
N ARG A 69 -6.69 -3.89 34.07
CA ARG A 69 -5.86 -5.02 34.48
C ARG A 69 -6.74 -6.24 34.72
N THR A 70 -6.38 -7.37 34.12
CA THR A 70 -7.14 -8.62 34.23
C THR A 70 -6.85 -9.37 35.52
N GLY A 71 -5.71 -9.09 36.18
CA GLY A 71 -5.35 -9.72 37.45
C GLY A 71 -4.87 -11.16 37.30
N TRP A 72 -4.57 -11.61 36.07
CA TRP A 72 -4.13 -12.98 35.76
C TRP A 72 -2.63 -13.20 36.01
N GLY A 73 -1.95 -12.23 36.60
CA GLY A 73 -0.51 -12.20 36.81
C GLY A 73 0.17 -11.08 36.01
N GLU A 74 1.47 -10.95 36.20
CA GLU A 74 2.31 -10.01 35.46
C GLU A 74 3.41 -10.77 34.71
N ILE A 75 3.61 -10.43 33.43
CA ILE A 75 4.70 -10.94 32.60
C ILE A 75 5.55 -9.73 32.21
N GLY A 76 6.78 -9.67 32.71
CA GLY A 76 7.71 -8.59 32.38
C GLY A 76 7.25 -7.19 32.86
N GLY A 77 6.47 -7.12 33.94
CA GLY A 77 5.97 -5.86 34.51
C GLY A 77 4.67 -5.33 33.88
N ILE A 78 4.01 -6.13 33.04
CA ILE A 78 2.74 -5.81 32.39
C ILE A 78 1.73 -6.91 32.72
N ASP A 79 0.46 -6.54 32.90
CA ASP A 79 -0.63 -7.49 33.14
C ASP A 79 -0.70 -8.53 32.00
N THR A 80 -0.92 -9.80 32.35
CA THR A 80 -0.94 -10.90 31.38
C THR A 80 -1.96 -10.67 30.26
N GLY A 81 -3.13 -10.11 30.55
CA GLY A 81 -4.13 -9.78 29.53
C GLY A 81 -3.65 -8.72 28.54
N GLN A 82 -2.98 -7.68 29.04
CA GLN A 82 -2.38 -6.64 28.20
C GLN A 82 -1.24 -7.17 27.33
N PHE A 83 -0.38 -8.04 27.90
CA PHE A 83 0.69 -8.72 27.15
C PHE A 83 0.13 -9.59 26.03
N ILE A 84 -0.92 -10.36 26.30
CA ILE A 84 -1.56 -11.22 25.29
C ILE A 84 -2.11 -10.38 24.13
N VAL A 85 -2.79 -9.27 24.41
CA VAL A 85 -3.31 -8.37 23.36
C VAL A 85 -2.17 -7.80 22.51
N MET A 86 -1.09 -7.35 23.13
CA MET A 86 0.09 -6.83 22.43
C MET A 86 0.74 -7.89 21.54
N PHE A 87 0.96 -9.09 22.08
CA PHE A 87 1.58 -10.20 21.37
C PHE A 87 0.72 -10.70 20.21
N LEU A 88 -0.58 -10.91 20.47
CA LEU A 88 -1.53 -11.33 19.44
C LEU A 88 -1.71 -10.25 18.38
N GLY A 89 -1.69 -8.97 18.73
CA GLY A 89 -1.78 -7.88 17.75
C GLY A 89 -0.63 -7.89 16.75
N GLY A 90 0.61 -8.06 17.22
CA GLY A 90 1.78 -8.23 16.33
C GLY A 90 1.70 -9.51 15.49
N LEU A 91 1.37 -10.64 16.11
CA LEU A 91 1.32 -11.95 15.45
C LEU A 91 0.19 -12.04 14.40
N VAL A 92 -1.01 -11.59 14.75
CA VAL A 92 -2.17 -11.57 13.85
C VAL A 92 -1.95 -10.60 12.70
N GLY A 93 -1.37 -9.41 12.98
CA GLY A 93 -1.00 -8.44 11.94
C GLY A 93 -0.10 -9.06 10.88
N LEU A 94 0.98 -9.73 11.31
CA LEU A 94 1.90 -10.43 10.43
C LEU A 94 1.20 -11.51 9.59
N ILE A 95 0.37 -12.36 10.22
CA ILE A 95 -0.32 -13.47 9.54
C ILE A 95 -1.31 -12.94 8.50
N ILE A 96 -2.12 -11.94 8.86
CA ILE A 96 -3.16 -11.38 7.98
C ILE A 96 -2.51 -10.78 6.73
N ILE A 97 -1.46 -9.99 6.88
CA ILE A 97 -0.80 -9.38 5.71
C ILE A 97 -0.17 -10.42 4.81
N ARG A 98 0.50 -11.42 5.38
CA ARG A 98 1.12 -12.48 4.59
C ARG A 98 0.08 -13.22 3.74
N PHE A 99 -1.08 -13.51 4.32
CA PHE A 99 -2.18 -14.11 3.58
C PHE A 99 -2.77 -13.15 2.54
N ALA A 100 -3.04 -11.89 2.93
CA ALA A 100 -3.61 -10.87 2.07
C ALA A 100 -2.73 -10.60 0.84
N ALA A 101 -1.42 -10.46 1.01
CA ALA A 101 -0.45 -10.28 -0.07
C ALA A 101 -0.46 -11.49 -1.03
N THR A 102 -0.52 -12.71 -0.49
CA THR A 102 -0.59 -13.92 -1.30
C THR A 102 -1.87 -13.97 -2.15
N GLN A 103 -3.02 -13.63 -1.56
CA GLN A 103 -4.29 -13.56 -2.29
C GLN A 103 -4.30 -12.41 -3.30
N PHE A 104 -3.73 -11.26 -2.94
CA PHE A 104 -3.62 -10.09 -3.81
C PHE A 104 -2.79 -10.40 -5.05
N VAL A 105 -1.64 -11.08 -4.90
CA VAL A 105 -0.82 -11.53 -6.03
C VAL A 105 -1.59 -12.50 -6.93
N LYS A 106 -2.35 -13.44 -6.34
CA LYS A 106 -3.23 -14.33 -7.12
C LYS A 106 -4.32 -13.55 -7.87
N LEU A 107 -4.90 -12.55 -7.23
CA LEU A 107 -5.93 -11.70 -7.83
C LEU A 107 -5.38 -10.92 -9.02
N LEU A 108 -4.21 -10.29 -8.89
CA LEU A 108 -3.57 -9.57 -9.98
C LEU A 108 -3.22 -10.49 -11.16
N LYS A 109 -2.75 -11.72 -10.90
CA LYS A 109 -2.50 -12.71 -11.96
C LYS A 109 -3.77 -13.07 -12.74
N ASN A 110 -4.92 -13.14 -12.08
CA ASN A 110 -6.20 -13.46 -12.70
C ASN A 110 -6.86 -12.25 -13.38
N TYR A 111 -6.45 -11.04 -13.00
CA TYR A 111 -7.05 -9.77 -13.41
C TYR A 111 -5.97 -8.71 -13.66
N PRO A 112 -5.18 -8.84 -14.74
CA PRO A 112 -4.03 -7.98 -14.99
C PRO A 112 -4.37 -6.49 -15.10
N SER A 113 -5.59 -6.15 -15.56
CA SER A 113 -6.06 -4.76 -15.59
C SER A 113 -6.24 -4.10 -14.21
N LEU A 114 -6.37 -4.89 -13.13
CA LEU A 114 -6.37 -4.34 -11.76
C LEU A 114 -4.99 -3.80 -11.37
N GLU A 115 -3.91 -4.33 -11.95
CA GLU A 115 -2.56 -3.82 -11.73
C GLU A 115 -2.44 -2.38 -12.26
N THR A 116 -2.86 -2.14 -13.51
CA THR A 116 -2.87 -0.80 -14.11
C THR A 116 -3.72 0.17 -13.29
N ALA A 117 -4.89 -0.27 -12.82
CA ALA A 117 -5.74 0.54 -11.94
C ALA A 117 -5.05 0.89 -10.62
N ALA A 118 -4.34 -0.06 -10.00
CA ALA A 118 -3.56 0.18 -8.79
C ALA A 118 -2.43 1.21 -9.03
N PHE A 119 -1.69 1.11 -10.13
CA PHE A 119 -0.67 2.11 -10.49
C PHE A 119 -1.25 3.49 -10.79
N LEU A 120 -2.44 3.57 -11.38
CA LEU A 120 -3.14 4.85 -11.57
C LEU A 120 -3.56 5.48 -10.24
N ILE A 121 -4.05 4.68 -9.28
CA ILE A 121 -4.38 5.16 -7.93
C ILE A 121 -3.11 5.66 -7.23
N VAL A 122 -2.01 4.90 -7.30
CA VAL A 122 -0.71 5.30 -6.73
C VAL A 122 -0.23 6.62 -7.34
N GLY A 123 -0.33 6.77 -8.66
CA GLY A 123 -0.01 8.03 -9.34
C GLY A 123 -0.89 9.19 -8.87
N TRP A 124 -2.19 8.97 -8.72
CA TRP A 124 -3.14 9.99 -8.22
C TRP A 124 -2.84 10.39 -6.77
N VAL A 125 -2.46 9.44 -5.92
CA VAL A 125 -1.97 9.72 -4.56
C VAL A 125 -0.67 10.52 -4.61
N GLY A 126 0.24 10.20 -5.53
CA GLY A 126 1.44 10.99 -5.81
C GLY A 126 1.14 12.45 -6.15
N VAL A 127 0.15 12.69 -7.02
CA VAL A 127 -0.33 14.05 -7.36
C VAL A 127 -0.86 14.78 -6.12
N LYS A 128 -1.66 14.09 -5.29
CA LYS A 128 -2.13 14.66 -4.01
C LYS A 128 -0.94 15.06 -3.14
N LEU A 129 0.07 14.19 -2.98
CA LEU A 129 1.25 14.51 -2.17
C LEU A 129 2.04 15.69 -2.75
N VAL A 130 2.18 15.79 -4.09
CA VAL A 130 2.82 16.95 -4.73
C VAL A 130 2.09 18.24 -4.36
N ILE A 131 0.76 18.26 -4.48
CA ILE A 131 -0.06 19.44 -4.14
C ILE A 131 0.10 19.79 -2.66
N TYR A 132 0.10 18.80 -1.77
CA TYR A 132 0.37 19.01 -0.35
C TYR A 132 1.78 19.60 -0.12
N THR A 133 2.81 19.12 -0.80
CA THR A 133 4.15 19.70 -0.67
C THR A 133 4.31 21.08 -1.26
N LEU A 134 3.66 21.38 -2.38
CA LEU A 134 3.67 22.72 -2.97
C LEU A 134 2.88 23.72 -2.11
N SER A 135 1.94 23.23 -1.31
CA SER A 135 1.25 24.00 -0.27
C SER A 135 2.00 24.04 1.08
N HIS A 136 3.21 23.49 1.19
CA HIS A 136 3.98 23.59 2.43
C HIS A 136 4.56 25.00 2.58
N GLU A 137 4.63 25.49 3.81
CA GLU A 137 5.02 26.86 4.22
C GLU A 137 6.32 27.37 3.57
N SER A 138 7.24 26.47 3.21
CA SER A 138 8.53 26.79 2.60
C SER A 138 8.49 27.04 1.09
N LEU A 139 7.40 26.69 0.39
CA LEU A 139 7.28 26.84 -1.06
C LEU A 139 6.22 27.86 -1.49
N ALA A 140 5.17 28.10 -0.68
CA ALA A 140 4.19 29.20 -0.81
C ALA A 140 3.63 29.50 -2.23
N ILE A 141 3.59 28.52 -3.13
CA ILE A 141 3.04 28.69 -4.50
C ILE A 141 1.51 28.53 -4.52
N ILE A 142 0.94 27.78 -3.57
CA ILE A 142 -0.49 27.46 -3.49
C ILE A 142 -1.02 27.79 -2.08
N PRO A 143 -2.23 28.37 -1.92
CA PRO A 143 -2.81 28.65 -0.62
C PRO A 143 -2.90 27.38 0.26
N HIS A 144 -2.46 27.47 1.51
CA HIS A 144 -2.52 26.37 2.49
C HIS A 144 -3.91 25.74 2.64
N ALA A 145 -4.96 26.52 2.44
CA ALA A 145 -6.35 26.05 2.53
C ALA A 145 -6.78 25.16 1.34
N PHE A 146 -6.04 25.15 0.23
CA PHE A 146 -6.47 24.48 -1.00
C PHE A 146 -6.46 22.94 -0.90
N PRO A 147 -5.37 22.26 -0.49
CA PRO A 147 -5.38 20.81 -0.31
C PRO A 147 -6.28 20.34 0.84
N GLU A 148 -6.49 21.19 1.85
CA GLU A 148 -7.36 20.93 2.99
C GLU A 148 -8.85 21.15 2.69
N SER A 149 -9.14 21.85 1.58
CA SER A 149 -10.50 22.25 1.22
C SER A 149 -11.43 21.05 1.03
N LYS A 150 -12.69 21.25 1.43
CA LYS A 150 -13.75 20.23 1.26
C LYS A 150 -13.93 19.86 -0.21
N LEU A 151 -13.78 20.84 -1.11
CA LEU A 151 -13.91 20.68 -2.55
C LEU A 151 -12.78 19.79 -3.11
N TRP A 152 -11.52 20.04 -2.72
CA TRP A 152 -10.40 19.20 -3.15
C TRP A 152 -10.52 17.76 -2.64
N LYS A 153 -10.90 17.58 -1.37
CA LYS A 153 -11.17 16.25 -0.80
C LYS A 153 -12.25 15.52 -1.61
N PHE A 154 -13.35 16.19 -1.96
CA PHE A 154 -14.42 15.60 -2.76
C PHE A 154 -13.93 15.16 -4.15
N ILE A 155 -13.19 16.02 -4.86
CA ILE A 155 -12.61 15.68 -6.17
C ILE A 155 -11.66 14.48 -6.03
N PHE A 156 -10.78 14.51 -5.03
CA PHE A 156 -9.80 13.45 -4.80
C PHE A 156 -10.47 12.08 -4.64
N TRP A 157 -11.46 11.99 -3.75
CA TRP A 157 -12.21 10.75 -3.50
C TRP A 157 -13.06 10.35 -4.71
N GLY A 158 -13.68 11.31 -5.41
CA GLY A 158 -14.45 11.07 -6.62
C GLY A 158 -13.62 10.45 -7.74
N VAL A 159 -12.44 11.02 -8.03
CA VAL A 159 -11.52 10.47 -9.04
C VAL A 159 -11.01 9.09 -8.64
N MET A 160 -10.70 8.87 -7.36
CA MET A 160 -10.25 7.57 -6.87
C MET A 160 -11.31 6.48 -7.07
N ILE A 161 -12.56 6.76 -6.71
CA ILE A 161 -13.69 5.84 -6.93
C ILE A 161 -13.86 5.57 -8.43
N LEU A 162 -13.78 6.61 -9.27
CA LEU A 162 -13.89 6.47 -10.72
C LEU A 162 -12.82 5.53 -11.30
N ILE A 163 -11.56 5.66 -10.87
CA ILE A 163 -10.47 4.77 -11.30
C ILE A 163 -10.74 3.32 -10.87
N ILE A 164 -11.21 3.11 -9.63
CA ILE A 164 -11.53 1.76 -9.12
C ILE A 164 -12.64 1.12 -9.94
N VAL A 165 -13.75 1.85 -10.16
CA VAL A 165 -14.90 1.35 -10.93
C VAL A 165 -14.47 1.06 -12.37
N TRP A 166 -13.71 1.97 -12.99
CA TRP A 166 -13.22 1.78 -14.35
C TRP A 166 -12.29 0.57 -14.48
N GLY A 167 -11.33 0.43 -13.56
CA GLY A 167 -10.43 -0.72 -13.50
C GLY A 167 -11.18 -2.04 -13.33
N TRP A 168 -12.17 -2.07 -12.43
CA TRP A 168 -13.02 -3.24 -12.22
C TRP A 168 -13.85 -3.61 -13.45
N LEU A 169 -14.49 -2.63 -14.10
CA LEU A 169 -15.31 -2.85 -15.29
C LEU A 169 -14.49 -3.40 -16.47
N ILE A 170 -13.29 -2.87 -16.69
CA ILE A 170 -12.37 -3.36 -17.72
C ILE A 170 -11.95 -4.81 -17.39
N SER A 171 -11.63 -5.07 -16.13
CA SER A 171 -11.22 -6.37 -15.64
C SER A 171 -12.26 -7.47 -15.87
N VAL A 172 -13.52 -7.19 -15.53
CA VAL A 172 -14.65 -8.11 -15.78
C VAL A 172 -14.85 -8.36 -17.28
N ARG A 173 -14.71 -7.32 -18.12
CA ARG A 173 -14.86 -7.45 -19.59
C ARG A 173 -13.75 -8.27 -20.22
N GLN A 174 -12.50 -8.14 -19.77
CA GLN A 174 -11.36 -8.90 -20.31
C GLN A 174 -11.47 -10.39 -19.97
N LYS A 175 -11.86 -10.73 -18.73
CA LYS A 175 -12.08 -12.13 -18.33
C LYS A 175 -13.16 -12.82 -19.17
N LYS A 176 -14.22 -12.10 -19.56
CA LYS A 176 -15.30 -12.65 -20.40
C LYS A 176 -14.82 -13.00 -21.82
N LYS A 177 -13.89 -12.22 -22.39
CA LYS A 177 -13.28 -12.51 -23.70
C LYS A 177 -12.32 -13.70 -23.66
N GLN A 178 -11.57 -13.84 -22.57
CA GLN A 178 -10.57 -14.90 -22.41
C GLN A 178 -11.19 -16.30 -22.20
N ASN A 179 -12.43 -16.38 -21.67
CA ASN A 179 -13.19 -17.63 -21.54
C ASN A 179 -13.97 -18.03 -22.82
N GLN A 180 -13.91 -17.23 -23.90
CA GLN A 180 -14.63 -17.47 -25.16
C GLN A 180 -13.69 -17.75 -26.36
N SER A 181 -12.39 -17.88 -26.12
CA SER A 181 -11.35 -18.27 -27.09
C SER A 181 -10.68 -19.55 -26.62
#